data_AF-A0A917VUI8-F1
#
_entry.id   AF-A0A917VUI8-F1
#
_cell.length_a   1.000
_cell.length_b   1.000
_cell.length_c   1.000
_cell.angle_alpha   90.00
_cell.angle_beta   90.00
_cell.angle_gamma   90.00
#
_symmetry.space_group_name_H-M   'P 1'
#
loop_
_entity.id
_entity.type
_entity.pdbx_description
1 polymer ?
#
loop_
_entity_poly.entity_id
_entity_poly.type
_entity_poly.pdbx_seq_one_letter_code
_entity_poly.pdbx_strand_id
1 'polypeptide(L)'
;MPEREVEIPTRGEVGQLPACGSGGWHDAQHGEVGSWAPGATATGEIVQDWIYILNPNKDTLDGEPSDKDTVRRLAHKDPELDLWLSRRNRMNPGDRLWFFFSQPESAVAAVAEVDREPREDPDDPDFSYRVDVTLLPGPTDALYGNPVGRDELELGQVRSVQKVKPEALKILLARAGL
;
A
#
# COMPACT_ATOMS: atom_id res chain seq x y z
N MET A 1 -44.03 -19.99 13.61
CA MET A 1 -44.70 -19.70 12.33
C MET A 1 -43.62 -19.41 11.31
N PRO A 2 -43.46 -20.26 10.26
CA PRO A 2 -42.45 -20.10 9.21
C PRO A 2 -43.10 -19.65 7.89
N GLU A 3 -42.64 -18.54 7.29
CA GLU A 3 -43.02 -18.12 5.93
C GLU A 3 -41.89 -17.22 5.39
N ARG A 4 -41.34 -17.30 4.16
CA ARG A 4 -41.57 -18.13 2.97
C ARG A 4 -40.33 -17.97 2.05
N GLU A 5 -39.97 -19.06 1.38
CA GLU A 5 -39.19 -19.08 0.14
C GLU A 5 -39.93 -18.37 -1.00
N VAL A 6 -39.19 -17.80 -1.94
CA VAL A 6 -39.67 -17.59 -3.32
C VAL A 6 -38.60 -18.03 -4.30
N GLU A 7 -38.87 -19.15 -4.95
CA GLU A 7 -38.22 -19.71 -6.13
C GLU A 7 -38.81 -19.11 -7.44
N ILE A 8 -37.90 -18.71 -8.35
CA ILE A 8 -37.82 -18.79 -9.84
C ILE A 8 -39.12 -18.59 -10.70
N PRO A 9 -39.01 -18.05 -11.94
CA PRO A 9 -38.77 -18.94 -13.09
C PRO A 9 -37.90 -18.39 -14.24
N THR A 10 -37.59 -19.35 -15.10
CA THR A 10 -36.61 -19.49 -16.17
C THR A 10 -37.09 -19.02 -17.56
N ARG A 11 -36.10 -18.72 -18.42
CA ARG A 11 -36.02 -19.02 -19.88
C ARG A 11 -36.89 -18.24 -20.88
N GLY A 12 -36.21 -17.62 -21.85
CA GLY A 12 -36.76 -17.18 -23.14
C GLY A 12 -35.67 -17.14 -24.20
N GLU A 13 -35.71 -18.10 -25.11
CA GLU A 13 -34.82 -18.35 -26.25
C GLU A 13 -35.42 -17.73 -27.53
N VAL A 14 -34.61 -17.67 -28.60
CA VAL A 14 -34.90 -17.49 -30.06
C VAL A 14 -34.78 -16.10 -30.72
N GLY A 15 -33.95 -16.07 -31.77
CA GLY A 15 -33.91 -15.02 -32.81
C GLY A 15 -32.71 -15.14 -33.76
N GLN A 16 -32.98 -15.56 -35.01
CA GLN A 16 -32.05 -16.00 -36.07
C GLN A 16 -31.51 -14.84 -36.97
N LEU A 17 -30.34 -15.04 -37.60
CA LEU A 17 -29.62 -14.20 -38.59
C LEU A 17 -30.39 -14.01 -39.94
N PRO A 18 -30.04 -13.06 -40.86
CA PRO A 18 -28.93 -13.27 -41.82
C PRO A 18 -28.15 -12.03 -42.39
N ALA A 19 -26.92 -12.34 -42.84
CA ALA A 19 -26.16 -11.98 -44.06
C ALA A 19 -25.73 -10.53 -44.46
N CYS A 20 -24.40 -10.43 -44.62
CA CYS A 20 -23.58 -9.79 -45.68
C CYS A 20 -23.90 -8.37 -46.18
N GLY A 21 -22.93 -7.47 -45.96
CA GLY A 21 -22.72 -6.25 -46.74
C GLY A 21 -21.27 -5.77 -46.63
N SER A 22 -20.51 -5.92 -47.71
CA SER A 22 -19.11 -5.54 -47.85
C SER A 22 -18.92 -4.02 -47.94
N GLY A 23 -17.82 -3.51 -47.37
CA GLY A 23 -17.23 -2.24 -47.79
C GLY A 23 -16.69 -1.38 -46.65
N GLY A 24 -15.41 -1.00 -46.76
CA GLY A 24 -14.86 0.14 -46.02
C GLY A 24 -13.55 -0.15 -45.32
N TRP A 25 -12.44 0.03 -46.04
CA TRP A 25 -11.13 0.23 -45.46
C TRP A 25 -11.15 1.50 -44.62
N HIS A 26 -10.89 1.39 -43.32
CA HIS A 26 -10.32 2.47 -42.52
C HIS A 26 -9.41 1.88 -41.45
N ASP A 27 -8.13 2.20 -41.61
CA ASP A 27 -7.12 2.28 -40.57
C ASP A 27 -7.66 3.01 -39.33
N ALA A 28 -7.68 2.34 -38.19
CA ALA A 28 -7.67 2.96 -36.86
C ALA A 28 -7.24 1.93 -35.82
N GLN A 29 -5.91 1.86 -35.65
CA GLN A 29 -5.20 1.77 -34.37
C GLN A 29 -5.74 0.81 -33.31
N HIS A 30 -4.94 -0.23 -33.09
CA HIS A 30 -4.94 -1.10 -31.92
C HIS A 30 -5.23 -0.34 -30.62
N GLY A 31 -6.46 -0.47 -30.12
CA GLY A 31 -6.74 -0.32 -28.70
C GLY A 31 -6.30 -1.61 -28.00
N GLU A 32 -5.00 -1.70 -27.70
CA GLU A 32 -4.53 -2.65 -26.70
C GLU A 32 -5.19 -2.27 -25.37
N VAL A 33 -6.18 -3.06 -24.96
CA VAL A 33 -6.60 -3.17 -23.57
C VAL A 33 -5.41 -3.71 -22.78
N GLY A 34 -4.57 -2.79 -22.34
CA GLY A 34 -3.47 -3.06 -21.43
C GLY A 34 -4.02 -3.75 -20.18
N SER A 35 -3.74 -5.03 -20.08
CA SER A 35 -3.86 -5.84 -18.89
C SER A 35 -3.14 -5.11 -17.74
N TRP A 36 -3.88 -4.72 -16.71
CA TRP A 36 -3.33 -4.06 -15.54
C TRP A 36 -2.54 -5.11 -14.75
N ALA A 37 -1.22 -5.13 -14.96
CA ALA A 37 -0.30 -5.79 -14.04
C ALA A 37 -0.06 -4.85 -12.85
N PRO A 38 -0.03 -5.34 -11.61
CA PRO A 38 0.25 -4.50 -10.45
C PRO A 38 1.74 -4.11 -10.45
N GLY A 39 2.03 -2.81 -10.35
CA GLY A 39 3.29 -2.32 -9.76
C GLY A 39 4.46 -1.90 -10.66
N ALA A 40 4.23 -1.39 -11.88
CA ALA A 40 5.30 -0.75 -12.65
C ALA A 40 5.13 0.78 -12.66
N THR A 41 6.02 1.51 -11.99
CA THR A 41 6.20 2.95 -12.22
C THR A 41 6.83 3.19 -13.61
N ALA A 42 6.67 4.39 -14.16
CA ALA A 42 6.99 4.76 -15.54
C ALA A 42 8.47 4.56 -15.97
N THR A 43 9.35 4.09 -15.08
CA THR A 43 10.79 3.92 -15.31
C THR A 43 11.22 2.44 -15.30
N GLY A 44 10.32 1.48 -15.05
CA GLY A 44 10.69 0.06 -15.01
C GLY A 44 11.59 -0.33 -13.83
N GLU A 45 11.68 0.54 -12.81
CA GLU A 45 12.29 0.19 -11.52
C GLU A 45 11.36 -0.72 -10.72
N ILE A 46 11.95 -1.75 -10.12
CA ILE A 46 11.25 -2.67 -9.23
C ILE A 46 10.97 -1.91 -7.94
N VAL A 47 9.70 -1.58 -7.69
CA VAL A 47 9.24 -1.01 -6.41
C VAL A 47 9.69 -1.90 -5.26
N GLN A 48 10.39 -1.33 -4.28
CA GLN A 48 10.81 -2.03 -3.08
C GLN A 48 9.86 -1.74 -1.91
N ASP A 49 9.74 -2.73 -1.05
CA ASP A 49 8.87 -2.68 0.12
C ASP A 49 9.70 -2.73 1.41
N TRP A 50 9.51 -1.74 2.26
CA TRP A 50 10.26 -1.51 3.49
C TRP A 50 9.32 -1.45 4.68
N ILE A 51 9.70 -2.02 5.82
CA ILE A 51 8.99 -1.89 7.09
C ILE A 51 9.69 -0.83 7.93
N TYR A 52 8.96 0.21 8.31
CA TYR A 52 9.36 1.21 9.30
C TYR A 52 8.79 0.84 10.66
N ILE A 53 9.66 0.62 11.63
CA ILE A 53 9.25 0.29 12.99
C ILE A 53 9.03 1.58 13.76
N LEU A 54 7.80 1.77 14.17
CA LEU A 54 7.38 2.93 14.92
C LEU A 54 6.93 2.49 16.33
N ASN A 55 7.45 3.16 17.34
CA ASN A 55 7.10 2.93 18.74
C ASN A 55 6.28 4.11 19.26
N PRO A 56 4.95 3.99 19.34
CA PRO A 56 4.07 5.05 19.82
C PRO A 56 4.41 5.60 21.20
N ASN A 57 5.14 4.83 22.04
CA ASN A 57 5.54 5.25 23.38
C ASN A 57 6.85 6.06 23.42
N LYS A 58 7.57 6.15 22.30
CA LYS A 58 8.89 6.80 22.21
C LYS A 58 8.97 7.78 21.06
N ASP A 59 8.34 7.43 19.94
CA ASP A 59 8.42 8.17 18.70
C ASP A 59 7.19 9.07 18.57
N THR A 60 7.44 10.32 18.20
CA THR A 60 6.40 11.31 17.92
C THR A 60 6.43 11.69 16.45
N LEU A 61 5.26 11.79 15.83
CA LEU A 61 5.07 12.38 14.51
C LEU A 61 4.38 13.74 14.74
N ASP A 62 5.01 14.81 14.27
CA ASP A 62 4.55 16.20 14.46
C ASP A 62 4.29 16.60 15.92
N GLY A 63 5.04 16.01 16.85
CA GLY A 63 4.90 16.27 18.29
C GLY A 63 3.70 15.59 18.94
N GLU A 64 2.93 14.78 18.21
CA GLU A 64 1.86 13.93 18.73
C GLU A 64 2.32 12.47 18.90
N PRO A 65 1.66 11.70 19.79
CA PRO A 65 1.88 10.25 19.86
C PRO A 65 1.63 9.60 18.51
N SER A 66 2.58 8.80 18.06
CA SER A 66 2.54 8.15 16.75
C SER A 66 1.66 6.89 16.76
N ASP A 67 0.47 6.94 17.36
CA ASP A 67 -0.46 5.81 17.33
C ASP A 67 -1.12 5.66 15.94
N LYS A 68 -1.75 4.50 15.70
CA LYS A 68 -2.38 4.20 14.41
C LYS A 68 -3.53 5.16 14.07
N ASP A 69 -4.21 5.71 15.08
CA ASP A 69 -5.31 6.66 14.90
C ASP A 69 -4.80 8.01 14.41
N THR A 70 -3.65 8.44 14.94
CA THR A 70 -2.94 9.64 14.50
C THR A 70 -2.40 9.46 13.10
N VAL A 71 -1.73 8.36 12.78
CA VAL A 71 -1.22 8.10 11.43
C VAL A 71 -2.36 8.03 10.41
N ARG A 72 -3.48 7.37 10.73
CA ARG A 72 -4.67 7.37 9.87
C ARG A 72 -5.23 8.77 9.67
N ARG A 73 -5.33 9.57 10.74
CA ARG A 73 -5.81 10.97 10.65
C ARG A 73 -4.90 11.82 9.77
N LEU A 74 -3.58 11.66 9.90
CA LEU A 74 -2.59 12.34 9.07
C LEU A 74 -2.77 11.97 7.60
N ALA A 75 -2.95 10.69 7.28
CA ALA A 75 -3.18 10.24 5.90
C ALA A 75 -4.30 11.00 5.18
N HIS A 76 -5.33 11.47 5.90
CA HIS A 76 -6.45 12.22 5.29
C HIS A 76 -6.30 13.74 5.37
N LYS A 77 -5.47 14.27 6.27
CA LYS A 77 -5.39 15.71 6.55
C LYS A 77 -4.09 16.33 6.07
N ASP A 78 -2.99 15.65 6.38
CA ASP A 78 -1.63 16.07 6.09
C ASP A 78 -0.78 14.81 5.88
N PRO A 79 -0.83 14.22 4.66
CA PRO A 79 -0.26 12.91 4.40
C PRO A 79 1.26 12.92 4.24
N GLU A 80 1.85 14.10 4.05
CA GLU A 80 3.29 14.28 3.87
C GLU A 80 3.98 14.16 5.23
N LEU A 81 4.90 13.21 5.37
CA LEU A 81 5.68 12.97 6.58
C LEU A 81 7.18 13.06 6.28
N ASP A 82 7.91 13.64 7.22
CA ASP A 82 9.37 13.62 7.22
C ASP A 82 9.88 12.73 8.36
N LEU A 83 10.45 11.58 7.99
CA LEU A 83 10.82 10.52 8.93
C LEU A 83 12.32 10.42 9.14
N TRP A 84 12.69 10.18 10.40
CA TRP A 84 14.07 9.95 10.81
C TRP A 84 14.50 8.49 10.65
N LEU A 85 15.70 8.29 10.12
CA LEU A 85 16.31 6.99 9.86
C LEU A 85 17.71 6.93 10.48
N SER A 86 17.99 5.86 11.23
CA SER A 86 19.32 5.61 11.81
C SER A 86 20.41 5.26 10.77
N ARG A 87 20.03 4.98 9.52
CA ARG A 87 20.94 4.53 8.45
C ARG A 87 20.44 4.96 7.08
N ARG A 88 21.37 5.10 6.14
CA ARG A 88 21.07 5.26 4.71
C ARG A 88 20.49 3.97 4.13
N ASN A 89 19.17 3.84 4.21
CA ASN A 89 18.45 2.83 3.43
C ASN A 89 18.43 3.29 1.97
N ARG A 90 18.64 2.36 1.03
CA ARG A 90 18.63 2.66 -0.41
C ARG A 90 17.18 2.65 -0.93
N MET A 91 16.36 3.53 -0.37
CA MET A 91 14.98 3.74 -0.82
C MET A 91 14.99 4.68 -2.01
N ASN A 92 14.16 4.37 -3.00
CA ASN A 92 13.96 5.18 -4.19
C ASN A 92 12.56 5.81 -4.19
N PRO A 93 12.35 6.93 -4.90
CA PRO A 93 11.01 7.45 -5.15
C PRO A 93 10.07 6.37 -5.71
N GLY A 94 8.88 6.24 -5.15
CA GLY A 94 7.91 5.20 -5.50
C GLY A 94 8.06 3.87 -4.74
N ASP A 95 9.11 3.71 -3.91
CA ASP A 95 9.17 2.61 -2.95
C ASP A 95 8.05 2.74 -1.91
N ARG A 96 7.64 1.62 -1.29
CA ARG A 96 6.61 1.61 -0.25
C ARG A 96 7.19 1.42 1.14
N LEU A 97 6.69 2.22 2.08
CA LEU A 97 7.04 2.17 3.49
C LEU A 97 5.84 1.75 4.33
N TRP A 98 5.92 0.56 4.92
CA TRP A 98 4.90 -0.07 5.76
C TRP A 98 5.17 0.23 7.23
N PHE A 99 4.24 0.90 7.91
CA PHE A 99 4.41 1.30 9.32
C PHE A 99 3.99 0.17 10.25
N PHE A 100 4.97 -0.42 10.94
CA PHE A 100 4.74 -1.40 11.99
C PHE A 100 4.75 -0.72 13.37
N PHE A 101 3.60 -0.75 14.03
CA PHE A 101 3.40 -0.19 15.37
C PHE A 101 3.83 -1.24 16.40
N SER A 102 4.97 -1.01 17.05
CA SER A 102 5.63 -2.03 17.86
C SER A 102 4.89 -2.41 19.14
N GLN A 103 4.26 -1.45 19.83
CA GLN A 103 3.40 -1.68 21.00
C GLN A 103 2.34 -0.58 21.12
N PRO A 104 1.13 -0.90 21.61
CA PRO A 104 0.63 -2.23 21.96
C PRO A 104 0.22 -3.10 20.76
N GLU A 105 0.04 -2.54 19.57
CA GLU A 105 -0.52 -3.21 18.40
C GLU A 105 0.30 -4.40 17.89
N SER A 106 1.63 -4.26 17.86
CA SER A 106 2.55 -5.23 17.25
C SER A 106 2.12 -5.66 15.83
N ALA A 107 1.73 -4.68 15.01
CA ALA A 107 1.16 -4.91 13.68
C ALA A 107 1.44 -3.77 12.69
N VAL A 108 1.40 -4.07 11.39
CA VAL A 108 1.36 -3.06 10.33
C VAL A 108 -0.06 -2.56 10.15
N ALA A 109 -0.25 -1.23 10.24
CA ALA A 109 -1.57 -0.60 10.16
C ALA A 109 -1.62 0.63 9.22
N ALA A 110 -0.51 1.00 8.58
CA ALA A 110 -0.46 2.10 7.62
C ALA A 110 0.64 1.89 6.58
N VAL A 111 0.53 2.58 5.45
CA VAL A 111 1.52 2.54 4.36
C VAL A 111 1.67 3.92 3.72
N ALA A 112 2.91 4.26 3.37
CA ALA A 112 3.27 5.44 2.60
C ALA A 112 4.07 5.06 1.36
N GLU A 113 4.10 5.97 0.40
CA GLU A 113 5.03 5.98 -0.71
C GLU A 113 6.22 6.87 -0.38
N VAL A 114 7.42 6.48 -0.82
CA VAL A 114 8.63 7.29 -0.68
C VAL A 114 8.64 8.35 -1.77
N ASP A 115 8.71 9.63 -1.38
CA ASP A 115 8.70 10.74 -2.32
C ASP A 115 10.11 11.01 -2.87
N ARG A 116 11.13 10.83 -2.02
CA ARG A 116 12.53 11.16 -2.32
C ARG A 116 13.50 10.19 -1.66
N GLU A 117 14.69 10.06 -2.25
CA GLU A 117 15.77 9.28 -1.64
C GLU A 117 16.15 9.84 -0.25
N PRO A 118 16.52 8.98 0.72
CA PRO A 118 16.96 9.43 2.03
C PRO A 118 18.18 10.36 1.95
N ARG A 119 18.04 11.55 2.55
CA ARG A 119 19.08 12.59 2.65
C ARG A 119 19.77 12.53 4.00
N GLU A 120 21.04 12.89 4.04
CA GLU A 120 21.77 13.04 5.30
C GLU A 120 21.35 14.34 5.99
N ASP A 121 21.09 14.27 7.29
CA ASP A 121 20.79 15.42 8.14
C ASP A 121 21.74 15.38 9.35
N PRO A 122 22.65 16.37 9.50
CA PRO A 122 23.67 16.35 10.54
C PRO A 122 23.15 16.74 11.93
N ASP A 123 21.87 17.09 12.07
CA ASP A 123 21.32 17.63 13.32
C ASP A 123 21.20 16.57 14.44
N ASP A 124 21.15 15.27 14.11
CA ASP A 124 21.13 14.17 15.09
C ASP A 124 22.12 13.04 14.72
N PRO A 125 23.15 12.77 15.54
CA PRO A 125 24.12 11.71 15.27
C PRO A 125 23.54 10.29 15.41
N ASP A 126 22.44 10.11 16.13
CA ASP A 126 21.73 8.84 16.26
C ASP A 126 20.71 8.62 15.13
N PHE A 127 20.24 9.71 14.50
CA PHE A 127 19.33 9.71 13.36
C PHE A 127 19.83 10.57 12.20
N SER A 128 20.93 10.18 11.57
CA SER A 128 21.60 11.04 10.59
C SER A 128 20.94 11.09 9.21
N TYR A 129 19.74 10.52 9.03
CA TYR A 129 19.07 10.48 7.72
C TYR A 129 17.59 10.82 7.83
N ARG A 130 17.08 11.53 6.83
CA ARG A 130 15.66 11.89 6.68
C ARG A 130 15.09 11.38 5.37
N VAL A 131 13.84 10.95 5.39
CA VAL A 131 13.11 10.51 4.20
C VAL A 131 11.74 11.16 4.17
N ASP A 132 11.41 11.76 3.02
CA ASP A 132 10.08 12.30 2.75
C ASP A 132 9.20 11.18 2.22
N VAL A 133 8.02 11.00 2.83
CA VAL A 133 7.05 9.99 2.43
C VAL A 133 5.64 10.56 2.45
N THR A 134 4.78 10.06 1.56
CA THR A 134 3.37 10.43 1.50
C THR A 134 2.50 9.23 1.87
N LEU A 135 1.71 9.36 2.95
CA LEU A 135 0.76 8.34 3.39
C LEU A 135 -0.31 8.08 2.33
N LEU A 136 -0.61 6.80 2.10
CA LEU A 136 -1.64 6.38 1.15
C LEU A 136 -2.98 6.21 1.88
N PRO A 137 -3.99 7.08 1.69
CA PRO A 137 -5.18 7.12 2.56
C PRO A 137 -6.03 5.86 2.46
N GLY A 138 -6.34 5.40 1.23
CA GLY A 138 -7.14 4.20 1.01
C GLY A 138 -6.49 2.92 1.55
N PRO A 139 -5.23 2.62 1.16
CA PRO A 139 -4.46 1.52 1.73
C PRO A 139 -4.32 1.59 3.26
N THR A 140 -4.11 2.79 3.81
CA THR A 140 -4.01 3.00 5.26
C THR A 140 -5.34 2.74 5.96
N ASP A 141 -6.48 3.14 5.40
CA ASP A 141 -7.80 2.80 5.96
C ASP A 141 -8.04 1.29 6.00
N ALA A 142 -7.66 0.58 4.93
CA ALA A 142 -7.81 -0.87 4.85
C ALA A 142 -6.95 -1.60 5.91
N LEU A 143 -5.68 -1.19 6.04
CA LEU A 143 -4.77 -1.72 7.06
C LEU A 143 -5.17 -1.32 8.48
N TYR A 144 -5.74 -0.14 8.68
CA TYR A 144 -6.25 0.28 10.00
C TYR A 144 -7.41 -0.60 10.46
N GLY A 145 -8.34 -0.92 9.56
CA GLY A 145 -9.47 -1.81 9.86
C GLY A 145 -9.08 -3.27 10.00
N ASN A 146 -8.01 -3.69 9.31
CA ASN A 146 -7.55 -5.06 9.29
C ASN A 146 -6.01 -5.11 9.28
N PRO A 147 -5.32 -4.88 10.41
CA PRO A 147 -3.87 -4.79 10.44
C PRO A 147 -3.19 -6.15 10.25
N VAL A 148 -1.94 -6.14 9.79
CA VAL A 148 -1.14 -7.37 9.62
C VAL A 148 -0.25 -7.58 10.84
N GLY A 149 -0.50 -8.66 11.58
CA GLY A 149 0.20 -8.95 12.82
C GLY A 149 1.66 -9.36 12.60
N ARG A 150 2.48 -9.20 13.65
CA ARG A 150 3.89 -9.63 13.64
C ARG A 150 4.08 -11.08 13.20
N ASP A 151 3.21 -11.98 13.62
CA ASP A 151 3.29 -13.42 13.32
C ASP A 151 3.09 -13.69 11.81
N GLU A 152 2.21 -12.91 11.16
CA GLU A 152 1.96 -13.01 9.71
C GLU A 152 3.11 -12.45 8.87
N LEU A 153 3.89 -11.52 9.43
CA LEU A 153 5.03 -10.89 8.74
C LEU A 153 6.32 -11.72 8.85
N GLU A 154 6.32 -12.78 9.65
CA GLU A 154 7.52 -13.54 10.05
C GLU A 154 8.67 -12.61 10.48
N LEU A 155 8.30 -11.55 11.21
CA LEU A 155 9.21 -10.52 11.68
C LEU A 155 10.08 -11.10 12.80
N GLY A 156 11.34 -11.37 12.46
CA GLY A 156 12.37 -11.83 13.38
C GLY A 156 12.83 -10.74 14.36
N GLN A 157 14.15 -10.53 14.46
CA GLN A 157 14.70 -9.45 15.29
C GLN A 157 14.42 -8.09 14.63
N VAL A 158 13.62 -7.27 15.32
CA VAL A 158 13.12 -5.99 14.82
C VAL A 158 14.26 -4.96 14.79
N ARG A 159 14.61 -4.47 13.60
CA ARG A 159 15.50 -3.32 13.37
C ARG A 159 14.65 -2.11 12.98
N SER A 160 15.12 -0.89 13.23
CA SER A 160 14.40 0.38 12.94
C SER A 160 13.75 0.40 11.55
N VAL A 161 14.46 -0.05 10.52
CA VAL A 161 13.92 -0.29 9.18
C VAL A 161 14.48 -1.58 8.59
N GLN A 162 13.65 -2.31 7.85
CA GLN A 162 14.05 -3.54 7.15
C GLN A 162 13.24 -3.80 5.89
N LYS A 163 13.77 -4.59 4.95
CA LYS A 163 13.01 -5.01 3.76
C LYS A 163 11.90 -5.99 4.11
N VAL A 164 10.77 -5.87 3.42
CA VAL A 164 9.66 -6.84 3.49
C VAL A 164 10.08 -8.14 2.78
N LYS A 165 9.78 -9.28 3.40
CA LYS A 165 9.97 -10.59 2.76
C LYS A 165 8.89 -10.83 1.69
N PRO A 166 9.19 -11.51 0.58
CA PRO A 166 8.20 -11.78 -0.48
C PRO A 166 6.90 -12.43 0.00
N GLU A 167 6.95 -13.33 0.98
CA GLU A 167 5.74 -13.99 1.51
C GLU A 167 4.87 -13.04 2.34
N ALA A 168 5.49 -12.21 3.18
CA ALA A 168 4.80 -11.16 3.94
C ALA A 168 4.21 -10.08 3.01
N LEU A 169 4.91 -9.76 1.91
CA LEU A 169 4.46 -8.76 0.95
C LEU A 169 3.11 -9.13 0.32
N LYS A 170 2.90 -10.39 -0.05
CA LYS A 170 1.62 -10.85 -0.61
C LYS A 170 0.44 -10.55 0.33
N ILE A 171 0.64 -10.75 1.62
CA ILE A 171 -0.37 -10.50 2.66
C ILE A 171 -0.62 -8.99 2.80
N LEU A 172 0.46 -8.20 2.87
CA LEU A 172 0.38 -6.75 2.99
C LEU A 172 -0.37 -6.10 1.83
N LEU A 173 -0.03 -6.46 0.59
CA LEU A 173 -0.68 -5.96 -0.62
C LEU A 173 -2.15 -6.32 -0.66
N ALA A 174 -2.49 -7.60 -0.44
CA ALA A 174 -3.86 -8.07 -0.45
C ALA A 174 -4.74 -7.33 0.57
N ARG A 175 -4.18 -7.01 1.76
CA ARG A 175 -4.92 -6.34 2.83
C ARG A 175 -5.02 -4.83 2.64
N ALA A 176 -4.02 -4.24 1.99
CA ALA A 176 -3.98 -2.84 1.61
C ALA A 176 -4.81 -2.53 0.34
N GLY A 177 -5.22 -3.56 -0.42
CA GLY A 177 -5.92 -3.40 -1.69
C GLY A 177 -5.01 -2.87 -2.82
N LEU A 178 -3.73 -3.26 -2.80
CA LEU A 178 -2.69 -2.88 -3.77
C LEU A 178 -2.28 -4.04 -4.69
#